data_AF-A0A3M2M6H9-F1
#
_entry.id   AF-A0A3M2M6H9-F1
#
_cell.length_a   1.000
_cell.length_b   1.000
_cell.length_c   1.000
_cell.angle_alpha   90.00
_cell.angle_beta   90.00
_cell.angle_gamma   90.00
#
_symmetry.space_group_name_H-M   'P 1'
#
loop_
_entity.id
_entity.type
_entity.pdbx_description
1 polymer ?
#
loop_
_entity_poly.entity_id
_entity_poly.type
_entity_poly.pdbx_seq_one_letter_code
_entity_poly.pdbx_strand_id
1 'polypeptide(L)'
;MIVGGMRILRTASSSGPEAVRVNRVAAYTAFAWVMVFLAWHVVWALTGLAWPEASERHGAARVVAEAFSVIVLLMVAVGVALPLALVQAWGRRVPAWMLAAGVWFGCVLLGARGFSGVADAIARATGVLPHGLTGMTTEQVYGSAHPSVWARVAGAVTDVMFAVGGVVFGVAGVAFRRVQRTS
;
A
#
# COMPACT_ATOMS: atom_id res chain seq x y z
N MET A 1 -18.59 19.66 60.78
CA MET A 1 -17.79 20.08 59.62
C MET A 1 -17.26 18.81 58.96
N ILE A 2 -17.99 18.25 58.01
CA ILE A 2 -17.67 16.96 57.37
C ILE A 2 -17.00 17.28 56.03
N VAL A 3 -15.67 17.09 55.97
CA VAL A 3 -14.90 17.19 54.74
C VAL A 3 -15.15 15.92 53.95
N GLY A 4 -16.11 15.98 53.02
CA GLY A 4 -16.42 14.93 52.06
C GLY A 4 -15.26 14.76 51.09
N GLY A 5 -14.40 13.78 51.35
CA GLY A 5 -13.33 13.35 50.45
C GLY A 5 -13.91 12.71 49.19
N MET A 6 -14.11 13.53 48.16
CA MET A 6 -14.42 13.08 46.81
C MET A 6 -13.18 12.41 46.20
N ARG A 7 -13.00 11.11 46.52
CA ARG A 7 -12.11 10.23 45.76
C ARG A 7 -12.69 10.12 44.36
N ILE A 8 -12.19 10.96 43.45
CA ILE A 8 -12.29 10.74 42.02
C ILE A 8 -11.56 9.42 41.76
N LEU A 9 -12.34 8.34 41.67
CA LEU A 9 -11.90 7.06 41.14
C LEU A 9 -11.46 7.32 39.70
N ARG A 10 -10.17 7.57 39.55
CA ARG A 10 -9.46 7.55 38.27
C ARG A 10 -9.58 6.12 37.76
N THR A 11 -10.61 5.85 36.97
CA THR A 11 -10.72 4.62 36.20
C THR A 11 -9.41 4.46 35.43
N ALA A 12 -8.65 3.42 35.79
CA ALA A 12 -7.39 3.11 35.15
C ALA A 12 -7.58 3.11 33.64
N SER A 13 -6.76 3.88 32.94
CA SER A 13 -6.67 3.96 31.48
C SER A 13 -6.46 2.57 30.88
N SER A 14 -7.55 1.85 30.59
CA SER A 14 -7.53 0.59 29.84
C SER A 14 -7.13 0.80 28.38
N SER A 15 -7.13 2.06 27.92
CA SER A 15 -6.80 2.45 26.54
C SER A 15 -5.34 2.18 26.14
N GLY A 16 -4.39 2.15 27.08
CA GLY A 16 -2.97 1.97 26.77
C GLY A 16 -2.63 0.57 26.21
N PRO A 17 -2.89 -0.52 26.97
CA PRO A 17 -2.61 -1.89 26.52
C PRO A 17 -3.41 -2.27 25.26
N GLU A 18 -4.65 -1.81 25.15
CA GLU A 18 -5.50 -2.07 23.99
C GLU A 18 -4.97 -1.37 22.73
N ALA A 19 -4.60 -0.09 22.82
CA ALA A 19 -4.04 0.66 21.69
C ALA A 19 -2.74 0.03 21.16
N VAL A 20 -1.87 -0.46 22.07
CA VAL A 20 -0.64 -1.16 21.68
C VAL A 20 -0.96 -2.48 20.96
N ARG A 21 -1.94 -3.24 21.43
CA ARG A 21 -2.38 -4.47 20.76
C ARG A 21 -2.93 -4.19 19.37
N VAL A 22 -3.81 -3.20 19.23
CA VAL A 22 -4.39 -2.80 17.92
C VAL A 22 -3.29 -2.34 16.96
N ASN A 23 -2.31 -1.56 17.42
CA ASN A 23 -1.18 -1.16 16.59
C ASN A 23 -0.37 -2.36 16.11
N ARG A 24 -0.11 -3.34 16.97
CA ARG A 24 0.62 -4.57 16.57
C ARG A 24 -0.13 -5.37 15.52
N VAL A 25 -1.44 -5.57 15.72
CA VAL A 25 -2.28 -6.27 14.75
C VAL A 25 -2.26 -5.54 13.42
N ALA A 26 -2.51 -4.22 13.41
CA ALA A 26 -2.55 -3.44 12.16
C ALA A 26 -1.20 -3.47 11.41
N ALA A 27 -0.08 -3.34 12.11
CA ALA A 27 1.25 -3.40 11.51
C ALA A 27 1.59 -4.79 10.96
N TYR A 28 1.26 -5.88 11.65
CA TYR A 28 1.44 -7.22 11.12
C TYR A 28 0.50 -7.53 9.96
N THR A 29 -0.73 -7.02 9.97
CA THR A 29 -1.63 -7.10 8.82
C THR A 29 -1.04 -6.37 7.62
N ALA A 30 -0.46 -5.17 7.79
CA ALA A 30 0.23 -4.45 6.73
C ALA A 30 1.45 -5.20 6.20
N PHE A 31 2.24 -5.81 7.09
CA PHE A 31 3.35 -6.67 6.70
C PHE A 31 2.89 -7.89 5.91
N ALA A 32 1.89 -8.63 6.41
CA ALA A 32 1.34 -9.81 5.74
C ALA A 32 0.75 -9.44 4.37
N TRP A 33 0.07 -8.31 4.27
CA TRP A 33 -0.42 -7.76 3.02
C TRP A 33 0.70 -7.56 2.00
N VAL A 34 1.81 -6.94 2.40
CA VAL A 34 2.97 -6.73 1.53
C VAL A 34 3.57 -8.06 1.04
N MET A 35 3.59 -9.09 1.89
CA MET A 35 4.05 -10.42 1.49
C MET A 35 3.12 -11.06 0.44
N VAL A 36 1.80 -10.93 0.60
CA VAL A 36 0.82 -11.39 -0.40
C VAL A 36 0.99 -10.62 -1.71
N PHE A 37 1.17 -9.30 -1.64
CA PHE A 37 1.43 -8.46 -2.80
C PHE A 37 2.73 -8.84 -3.53
N LEU A 38 3.78 -9.17 -2.79
CA LEU A 38 5.03 -9.65 -3.36
C LEU A 38 4.87 -11.02 -4.03
N ALA A 39 4.15 -11.95 -3.39
CA ALA A 39 3.84 -13.25 -3.98
C ALA A 39 3.05 -13.11 -5.30
N TRP A 40 2.10 -12.16 -5.35
CA TRP A 40 1.40 -11.83 -6.59
C TRP A 40 2.34 -11.34 -7.69
N HIS A 41 3.35 -10.51 -7.37
CA HIS A 41 4.36 -10.08 -8.34
C HIS A 41 5.18 -11.25 -8.87
N VAL A 42 5.47 -12.25 -8.04
CA VAL A 42 6.16 -13.47 -8.50
C VAL A 42 5.28 -14.24 -9.49
N VAL A 43 4.00 -14.44 -9.20
CA VAL A 43 3.06 -15.07 -10.15
C VAL A 43 2.98 -14.28 -11.46
N TRP A 44 2.89 -12.96 -11.36
CA TRP A 44 2.83 -12.07 -12.51
C TRP A 44 4.11 -12.16 -13.37
N ALA A 45 5.29 -12.19 -12.73
CA ALA A 45 6.58 -12.35 -13.42
C ALA A 45 6.70 -13.72 -14.10
N LEU A 46 6.30 -14.80 -13.42
CA LEU A 46 6.36 -16.17 -13.96
C LEU A 46 5.38 -16.41 -15.11
N THR A 47 4.25 -15.70 -15.13
CA THR A 47 3.22 -15.86 -16.19
C THR A 47 3.48 -15.00 -17.42
N GLY A 48 4.63 -14.31 -17.50
CA GLY A 48 5.09 -13.68 -18.74
C GLY A 48 4.33 -12.41 -19.15
N LEU A 49 3.60 -11.77 -18.22
CA LEU A 49 3.17 -10.38 -18.40
C LEU A 49 4.33 -9.39 -18.20
N ALA A 50 5.53 -9.92 -17.96
CA ALA A 50 6.76 -9.17 -17.77
C ALA A 50 6.92 -8.08 -18.82
N TRP A 51 7.38 -6.91 -18.37
CA TRP A 51 7.74 -5.79 -19.21
C TRP A 51 8.43 -6.23 -20.51
N PRO A 52 8.20 -5.53 -21.63
CA PRO A 52 9.04 -5.69 -22.83
C PRO A 52 10.50 -5.68 -22.38
N GLU A 53 11.24 -6.75 -22.68
CA GLU A 53 12.56 -6.98 -22.08
C GLU A 53 13.43 -5.73 -22.22
N ALA A 54 14.17 -5.36 -21.17
CA ALA A 54 15.11 -4.24 -21.25
C ALA A 54 16.19 -4.47 -22.33
N SER A 55 16.44 -5.73 -22.73
CA SER A 55 17.29 -6.14 -23.86
C SER A 55 16.79 -5.64 -25.21
N GLU A 56 15.49 -5.41 -25.38
CA GLU A 56 14.94 -4.88 -26.64
C GLU A 56 15.02 -3.34 -26.71
N ARG A 57 15.28 -2.68 -25.57
CA ARG A 57 15.32 -1.22 -25.47
C ARG A 57 16.75 -0.71 -25.65
N HIS A 58 16.96 0.16 -26.63
CA HIS A 58 18.28 0.72 -26.93
C HIS A 58 18.40 2.15 -26.36
N GLY A 59 19.61 2.54 -25.95
CA GLY A 59 19.92 3.90 -25.49
C GLY A 59 19.16 4.30 -24.20
N ALA A 60 18.56 5.50 -24.20
CA ALA A 60 17.92 6.08 -23.02
C ALA A 60 16.76 5.24 -22.45
N ALA A 61 16.06 4.48 -23.29
CA ALA A 61 14.95 3.62 -22.88
C ALA A 61 15.39 2.48 -21.94
N ARG A 62 16.63 1.98 -22.10
CA ARG A 62 17.22 0.99 -21.18
C ARG A 62 17.50 1.60 -19.81
N VAL A 63 18.11 2.78 -19.77
CA VAL A 63 18.44 3.49 -18.52
C VAL A 63 17.18 3.78 -17.71
N VAL A 64 16.10 4.23 -18.37
CA VAL A 64 14.80 4.46 -17.72
C VAL A 64 14.21 3.16 -17.16
N ALA A 65 14.30 2.05 -17.89
CA ALA A 65 13.83 0.74 -17.42
C ALA A 65 14.60 0.25 -16.19
N GLU A 66 15.92 0.36 -16.20
CA GLU A 66 16.78 0.01 -15.06
C GLU A 66 16.47 0.88 -13.84
N ALA A 67 16.38 2.19 -14.02
CA ALA A 67 16.01 3.11 -12.95
C ALA A 67 14.63 2.77 -12.37
N PHE A 68 13.66 2.43 -13.21
CA PHE A 68 12.34 2.00 -12.78
C PHE A 68 12.41 0.72 -11.92
N SER A 69 13.17 -0.28 -12.35
CA SER A 69 13.38 -1.53 -11.60
C SER A 69 14.01 -1.27 -10.23
N VAL A 70 15.03 -0.41 -10.15
CA VAL A 70 15.66 -0.02 -8.88
C VAL A 70 14.65 0.68 -7.97
N ILE A 71 13.85 1.60 -8.50
CA ILE A 71 12.81 2.30 -7.73
C ILE A 71 11.79 1.30 -7.18
N VAL A 72 11.32 0.36 -7.99
CA VAL A 72 10.37 -0.68 -7.55
C VAL A 72 10.99 -1.53 -6.44
N LEU A 73 12.26 -1.94 -6.58
CA LEU A 73 12.96 -2.72 -5.56
C LEU A 73 13.06 -1.95 -4.24
N LEU A 74 13.40 -0.66 -4.29
CA LEU A 74 13.44 0.22 -3.12
C LEU A 74 12.06 0.35 -2.48
N MET A 75 11.01 0.53 -3.28
CA MET A 75 9.64 0.60 -2.79
C MET A 75 9.20 -0.70 -2.10
N VAL A 76 9.59 -1.87 -2.62
CA VAL A 76 9.34 -3.17 -1.99
C VAL A 76 10.09 -3.26 -0.66
N ALA A 77 11.39 -2.93 -0.63
CA ALA A 77 12.18 -2.96 0.60
C ALA A 77 11.59 -2.05 1.68
N VAL A 78 11.19 -0.84 1.32
CA VAL A 78 10.50 0.09 2.22
C VAL A 78 9.14 -0.47 2.64
N GLY A 79 8.35 -1.02 1.71
CA GLY A 79 7.05 -1.61 1.99
C GLY A 79 7.12 -2.77 3.01
N VAL A 80 8.20 -3.56 2.99
CA VAL A 80 8.44 -4.64 3.96
C VAL A 80 8.95 -4.09 5.29
N ALA A 81 9.94 -3.21 5.25
CA ALA A 81 10.60 -2.70 6.45
C ALA A 81 9.68 -1.78 7.27
N LEU A 82 8.88 -0.94 6.62
CA LEU A 82 8.10 0.10 7.26
C LEU A 82 7.03 -0.45 8.22
N PRO A 83 6.17 -1.42 7.86
CA PRO A 83 5.25 -2.05 8.80
C PRO A 83 5.96 -2.71 9.99
N LEU A 84 7.10 -3.37 9.75
CA LEU A 84 7.90 -3.96 10.83
C LEU A 84 8.48 -2.88 11.76
N ALA A 85 8.91 -1.74 11.21
CA ALA A 85 9.42 -0.61 11.99
C ALA A 85 8.37 -0.06 12.98
N LEU A 86 7.07 -0.21 12.69
CA LEU A 86 6.00 0.25 13.59
C LEU A 86 5.90 -0.57 14.90
N VAL A 87 6.46 -1.79 14.92
CA VAL A 87 6.31 -2.73 16.05
C VAL A 87 7.62 -3.24 16.61
N GLN A 88 8.70 -3.24 15.83
CA GLN A 88 9.99 -3.77 16.24
C GLN A 88 10.83 -2.78 17.04
N ALA A 89 11.69 -3.30 17.91
CA ALA A 89 12.54 -2.47 18.78
C ALA A 89 13.47 -1.53 18.00
N TRP A 90 13.97 -1.98 16.84
CA TRP A 90 14.83 -1.15 15.99
C TRP A 90 14.10 0.06 15.39
N GLY A 91 12.79 -0.06 15.15
CA GLY A 91 11.98 1.05 14.63
C GLY A 91 11.85 2.22 15.61
N ARG A 92 12.04 1.97 16.92
CA ARG A 92 12.09 3.03 17.94
C ARG A 92 13.27 4.00 17.78
N ARG A 93 14.29 3.62 16.99
CA ARG A 93 15.42 4.51 16.66
C ARG A 93 15.06 5.51 15.57
N VAL A 94 14.00 5.26 14.80
CA VAL A 94 13.54 6.14 13.74
C VAL A 94 12.57 7.17 14.33
N PRO A 95 12.70 8.46 14.00
CA PRO A 95 11.75 9.47 14.45
C PRO A 95 10.31 9.08 14.09
N ALA A 96 9.42 9.17 15.08
CA ALA A 96 8.01 8.79 14.96
C ALA A 96 7.28 9.48 13.79
N TRP A 97 7.65 10.72 13.46
CA TRP A 97 7.10 11.46 12.35
C TRP A 97 7.51 10.89 10.98
N MET A 98 8.71 10.33 10.85
CA MET A 98 9.17 9.70 9.60
C MET A 98 8.41 8.40 9.33
N LEU A 99 8.19 7.59 10.37
CA LEU A 99 7.38 6.37 10.27
C LEU A 99 5.93 6.71 9.90
N ALA A 100 5.34 7.72 10.56
CA ALA A 100 4.00 8.19 10.24
C ALA A 100 3.93 8.72 8.79
N ALA A 101 4.88 9.56 8.38
CA ALA A 101 4.93 10.09 7.02
C ALA A 101 5.07 8.98 5.97
N GLY A 102 5.94 8.00 6.21
CA GLY A 102 6.11 6.85 5.32
C GLY A 102 4.83 6.03 5.17
N VAL A 103 4.13 5.77 6.28
CA VAL A 103 2.88 4.99 6.25
C VAL A 103 1.77 5.74 5.52
N TRP A 104 1.64 7.04 5.77
CA TRP A 104 0.67 7.88 5.06
C TRP A 104 1.02 8.04 3.58
N PHE A 105 2.30 8.17 3.24
CA PHE A 105 2.76 8.19 1.87
C PHE A 105 2.40 6.88 1.15
N GLY A 106 2.68 5.73 1.78
CA GLY A 106 2.26 4.43 1.26
C GLY A 106 0.74 4.33 1.09
N CYS A 107 -0.03 4.76 2.09
CA CYS A 107 -1.50 4.80 2.02
C CYS A 107 -2.00 5.61 0.82
N VAL A 108 -1.50 6.83 0.63
CA VAL A 108 -1.90 7.73 -0.45
C VAL A 108 -1.46 7.18 -1.79
N LEU A 109 -0.21 6.73 -1.93
CA LEU A 109 0.34 6.25 -3.18
C LEU A 109 -0.38 4.98 -3.67
N LEU A 110 -0.51 3.98 -2.79
CA LEU A 110 -1.19 2.72 -3.11
C LEU A 110 -2.70 2.97 -3.34
N GLY A 111 -3.32 3.78 -2.49
CA GLY A 111 -4.73 4.15 -2.62
C GLY A 111 -5.02 4.87 -3.93
N ALA A 112 -4.28 5.94 -4.24
CA ALA A 112 -4.47 6.70 -5.48
C ALA A 112 -4.29 5.80 -6.71
N ARG A 113 -3.27 4.95 -6.74
CA ARG A 113 -3.03 4.02 -7.86
C ARG A 113 -4.13 2.95 -7.96
N GLY A 114 -4.51 2.33 -6.85
CA GLY A 114 -5.47 1.23 -6.85
C GLY A 114 -6.89 1.68 -7.11
N PHE A 115 -7.36 2.72 -6.40
CA PHE A 115 -8.70 3.25 -6.59
C PHE A 115 -8.90 3.87 -7.97
N SER A 116 -7.89 4.54 -8.53
CA SER A 116 -7.98 5.04 -9.91
C SER A 116 -8.06 3.91 -10.93
N GLY A 117 -7.29 2.83 -10.76
CA GLY A 117 -7.36 1.65 -11.62
C GLY A 117 -8.71 0.93 -11.55
N VAL A 118 -9.22 0.71 -10.35
CA VAL A 118 -10.56 0.13 -10.15
C VAL A 118 -11.65 1.02 -10.78
N ALA A 119 -11.59 2.33 -10.57
CA ALA A 119 -12.54 3.26 -11.15
C ALA A 119 -12.47 3.29 -12.68
N ASP A 120 -11.27 3.27 -13.26
CA ASP A 120 -11.05 3.18 -14.71
C ASP A 120 -11.62 1.88 -15.29
N ALA A 121 -11.38 0.75 -14.63
CA ALA A 121 -11.93 -0.56 -15.03
C ALA A 121 -13.46 -0.58 -15.01
N ILE A 122 -14.09 -0.01 -13.97
CA ILE A 122 -15.56 0.10 -13.87
C ILE A 122 -16.11 1.02 -14.96
N ALA A 123 -15.48 2.18 -15.19
CA ALA A 123 -15.92 3.14 -16.19
C ALA A 123 -15.89 2.54 -17.61
N ARG A 124 -14.88 1.72 -17.92
CA ARG A 124 -14.78 0.98 -19.18
C ARG A 124 -15.80 -0.15 -19.26
N ALA A 125 -15.96 -0.93 -18.19
CA ALA A 125 -16.87 -2.08 -18.18
C ALA A 125 -18.35 -1.67 -18.32
N THR A 126 -18.72 -0.50 -17.79
CA THR A 126 -20.09 0.04 -17.87
C THR A 126 -20.37 0.81 -19.16
N GLY A 127 -19.35 1.09 -19.98
CA GLY A 127 -19.47 1.87 -21.21
C GLY A 127 -19.64 3.38 -20.99
N VAL A 128 -19.58 3.87 -19.75
CA VAL A 128 -19.74 5.29 -19.41
C VAL A 128 -18.57 6.12 -19.95
N LEU A 129 -17.34 5.61 -19.82
CA LEU A 129 -16.15 6.14 -20.49
C LEU A 129 -15.42 5.02 -21.24
N PRO A 130 -15.66 4.85 -22.56
CA PRO A 130 -15.01 3.81 -23.37
C PRO A 130 -13.48 3.91 -23.38
N HIS A 131 -12.95 5.13 -23.20
CA HIS A 131 -11.53 5.44 -23.15
C HIS A 131 -10.98 5.54 -21.71
N GLY A 132 -11.79 5.17 -20.71
CA GLY A 132 -11.43 5.25 -19.30
C GLY A 132 -11.28 6.69 -18.78
N LEU A 133 -10.83 6.81 -17.53
CA LEU A 133 -10.65 8.09 -16.82
C LEU A 133 -9.49 8.91 -17.37
N THR A 134 -8.51 8.25 -17.98
CA THR A 134 -7.30 8.87 -18.52
C THR A 134 -7.41 9.20 -20.01
N GLY A 135 -8.48 8.76 -20.69
CA GLY A 135 -8.63 8.88 -22.13
C GLY A 135 -7.74 7.92 -22.95
N MET A 136 -6.96 7.06 -22.29
CA MET A 136 -6.09 6.10 -22.96
C MET A 136 -6.88 4.93 -23.56
N THR A 137 -6.52 4.52 -24.77
CA THR A 137 -7.08 3.32 -25.40
C THR A 137 -6.57 2.06 -24.70
N THR A 138 -7.29 0.94 -24.86
CA THR A 138 -6.83 -0.36 -24.35
C THR A 138 -5.45 -0.75 -24.90
N GLU A 139 -5.17 -0.39 -26.14
CA GLU A 139 -3.87 -0.60 -26.78
C GLU A 139 -2.75 0.20 -26.10
N GLN A 140 -3.00 1.46 -25.74
CA GLN A 140 -2.02 2.26 -25.02
C GLN A 140 -1.76 1.74 -23.61
N VAL A 141 -2.77 1.16 -22.94
CA VAL A 141 -2.64 0.61 -21.58
C VAL A 141 -1.95 -0.74 -21.57
N TYR A 142 -2.32 -1.65 -22.49
CA TYR A 142 -1.86 -3.04 -22.49
C TYR A 142 -0.78 -3.34 -23.55
N GLY A 143 -0.43 -2.38 -24.40
CA GLY A 143 0.46 -2.57 -25.54
C GLY A 143 -0.15 -3.41 -26.67
N SER A 144 -1.45 -3.71 -26.62
CA SER A 144 -2.16 -4.54 -27.58
C SER A 144 -3.62 -4.13 -27.69
N ALA A 145 -4.16 -4.06 -28.91
CA ALA A 145 -5.58 -3.82 -29.17
C ALA A 145 -6.49 -4.96 -28.65
N HIS A 146 -5.94 -6.17 -28.47
CA HIS A 146 -6.66 -7.35 -28.00
C HIS A 146 -5.92 -8.02 -26.84
N PRO A 147 -5.89 -7.39 -25.64
CA PRO A 147 -5.23 -7.99 -24.49
C PRO A 147 -5.94 -9.28 -24.10
N SER A 148 -5.15 -10.29 -23.74
CA SER A 148 -5.65 -11.58 -23.28
C SER A 148 -6.55 -11.41 -22.06
N VAL A 149 -7.46 -12.36 -21.84
CA VAL A 149 -8.31 -12.38 -20.64
C VAL A 149 -7.45 -12.36 -19.37
N TRP A 150 -6.35 -13.11 -19.38
CA TRP A 150 -5.38 -13.13 -18.28
C TRP A 150 -4.81 -11.74 -17.99
N ALA A 151 -4.36 -10.99 -19.00
CA ALA A 151 -3.81 -9.65 -18.81
C ALA A 151 -4.81 -8.69 -18.15
N ARG A 152 -6.09 -8.74 -18.58
CA ARG A 152 -7.15 -7.91 -18.00
C ARG A 152 -7.45 -8.28 -16.55
N VAL A 153 -7.58 -9.58 -16.28
CA VAL A 153 -7.83 -10.08 -14.92
C VAL A 153 -6.65 -9.74 -14.01
N ALA A 154 -5.42 -9.98 -14.45
CA ALA A 154 -4.22 -9.66 -13.68
C ALA A 154 -4.09 -8.15 -13.40
N GLY A 155 -4.42 -7.29 -14.38
CA GLY A 155 -4.49 -5.85 -14.19
C GLY A 155 -5.52 -5.44 -13.13
N ALA A 156 -6.76 -5.94 -13.26
CA ALA A 156 -7.83 -5.66 -12.30
C ALA A 156 -7.50 -6.15 -10.88
N VAL A 157 -6.95 -7.37 -10.75
CA VAL A 157 -6.50 -7.90 -9.46
C VAL A 157 -5.40 -7.01 -8.87
N THR A 158 -4.44 -6.59 -9.68
CA THR A 158 -3.36 -5.68 -9.24
C THR A 158 -3.92 -4.35 -8.71
N ASP A 159 -4.89 -3.76 -9.40
CA ASP A 159 -5.51 -2.51 -8.98
C ASP A 159 -6.27 -2.65 -7.65
N VAL A 160 -7.03 -3.75 -7.50
CA VAL A 160 -7.70 -4.08 -6.23
C VAL A 160 -6.69 -4.28 -5.12
N MET A 161 -5.58 -4.98 -5.39
CA MET A 161 -4.52 -5.16 -4.41
C MET A 161 -3.91 -3.81 -3.99
N PHE A 162 -3.62 -2.91 -4.94
CA PHE A 162 -3.16 -1.56 -4.59
C PHE A 162 -4.17 -0.82 -3.69
N ALA A 163 -5.46 -0.90 -3.99
CA ALA A 163 -6.51 -0.24 -3.20
C ALA A 163 -6.58 -0.80 -1.77
N VAL A 164 -6.56 -2.14 -1.62
CA VAL A 164 -6.53 -2.81 -0.31
C VAL A 164 -5.27 -2.42 0.46
N GLY A 165 -4.11 -2.38 -0.20
CA GLY A 165 -2.86 -1.93 0.40
C GLY A 165 -2.94 -0.50 0.93
N GLY A 166 -3.55 0.41 0.18
CA GLY A 166 -3.82 1.77 0.64
C GLY A 166 -4.62 1.80 1.94
N VAL A 167 -5.72 1.05 1.99
CA VAL A 167 -6.57 0.95 3.20
C VAL A 167 -5.80 0.36 4.38
N VAL A 168 -5.07 -0.74 4.17
CA VAL A 168 -4.32 -1.42 5.23
C VAL A 168 -3.24 -0.52 5.81
N PHE A 169 -2.49 0.21 4.98
CA PHE A 169 -1.51 1.21 5.43
C PHE A 169 -2.19 2.37 6.16
N GLY A 170 -3.34 2.84 5.68
CA GLY A 170 -4.13 3.88 6.37
C GLY A 170 -4.55 3.45 7.78
N VAL A 171 -5.06 2.22 7.93
CA VAL A 171 -5.43 1.63 9.23
C VAL A 171 -4.21 1.53 10.15
N ALA A 172 -3.08 1.05 9.64
CA ALA A 172 -1.82 0.99 10.40
C ALA A 172 -1.36 2.38 10.85
N GLY A 173 -1.46 3.39 9.98
CA GLY A 173 -1.11 4.78 10.30
C GLY A 173 -2.01 5.38 11.38
N VAL A 174 -3.32 5.13 11.31
CA VAL A 174 -4.27 5.56 12.35
C VAL A 174 -3.96 4.88 13.69
N ALA A 175 -3.74 3.57 13.70
CA ALA A 175 -3.41 2.82 14.91
C ALA A 175 -2.10 3.31 15.55
N PHE A 176 -1.07 3.55 14.73
CA PHE A 176 0.22 4.07 15.18
C PHE A 176 0.11 5.46 15.82
N ARG A 177 -0.64 6.38 15.20
CA ARG A 177 -0.87 7.72 15.77
C ARG A 177 -1.66 7.69 17.08
N ARG A 178 -2.55 6.72 17.27
CA ARG A 178 -3.28 6.57 18.54
C ARG A 178 -2.33 6.23 19.70
N VAL A 179 -1.38 5.32 19.48
CA VAL A 179 -0.36 4.96 20.48
C VAL A 179 0.54 6.14 20.83
N GLN A 180 0.93 6.94 19.84
CA GLN A 180 1.77 8.13 20.07
C GLN A 180 1.07 9.20 20.90
N ARG A 181 -0.25 9.36 20.78
CA ARG A 181 -1.01 10.34 21.57
C ARG A 181 -1.19 9.93 23.04
N THR A 182 -1.06 8.65 23.34
CA THR A 182 -1.21 8.09 24.69
C THR A 182 0.11 7.88 25.41
N SER A 183 1.24 8.12 24.76
CA SER A 183 2.60 7.97 25.29
C SER A 183 3.16 9.33 25.69
#